data_AF-A0A9W8E9U0-F1
#
_entry.id   AF-A0A9W8E9U0-F1
#
_cell.length_a   1.000
_cell.length_b   1.000
_cell.length_c   1.000
_cell.angle_alpha   90.00
_cell.angle_beta   90.00
_cell.angle_gamma   90.00
#
_symmetry.space_group_name_H-M   'P 1'
#
loop_
_entity.id
_entity.type
_entity.pdbx_description
1 polymer ?
#
loop_
_entity_poly.entity_id
_entity_poly.type
_entity_poly.pdbx_seq_one_letter_code
_entity_poly.pdbx_strand_id
1 'polypeptide(L)'
;MADHPIRIRLVKGIQSGFAGPNTEEVVEIEGDLSQATVTRHVFVSRWDTETYKGVIEGSDLQSLLQNVDNLAQLPRQPEPFENDAYGENVGLSVITPDLTWSNGNLGGCNVPVDEQKVDATSQSKFRSVALAVLAAAKLKAPKKVDTSES
;
A
#
# COMPACT_ATOMS: atom_id res chain seq x y z
N MET A 1 -24.89 11.07 6.96
CA MET A 1 -24.26 9.75 7.23
C MET A 1 -22.79 10.03 7.39
N ALA A 2 -22.15 9.54 8.45
CA ALA A 2 -20.71 9.69 8.60
C ALA A 2 -20.06 8.91 7.45
N ASP A 3 -19.47 9.66 6.52
CA ASP A 3 -18.63 9.11 5.47
C ASP A 3 -17.43 8.49 6.19
N HIS A 4 -17.33 7.16 6.19
CA HIS A 4 -16.21 6.47 6.82
C HIS A 4 -15.19 6.20 5.73
N PRO A 5 -14.20 7.10 5.54
CA PRO A 5 -13.31 7.00 4.41
C PRO A 5 -12.44 5.74 4.54
N ILE A 6 -12.38 4.98 3.47
CA ILE A 6 -11.37 3.97 3.26
C ILE A 6 -10.27 4.62 2.43
N ARG A 7 -9.03 4.56 2.92
CA ARG A 7 -7.83 4.92 2.17
C ARG A 7 -6.77 3.86 2.41
N ILE A 8 -6.40 3.15 1.37
CA ILE A 8 -5.29 2.18 1.41
C ILE A 8 -4.29 2.61 0.36
N ARG A 9 -3.06 2.88 0.79
CA ARG A 9 -1.95 3.23 -0.09
C ARG A 9 -0.82 2.24 0.11
N LEU A 10 -0.44 1.55 -0.97
CA LEU A 10 0.69 0.63 -1.00
C LEU A 10 1.74 1.14 -1.98
N VAL A 11 3.00 1.19 -1.55
CA VAL A 11 4.15 1.53 -2.38
C VAL A 11 5.12 0.36 -2.40
N LYS A 12 5.38 -0.20 -3.58
CA LYS A 12 6.37 -1.26 -3.77
C LYS A 12 7.68 -0.65 -4.26
N GLY A 13 8.82 -1.15 -3.79
CA GLY A 13 10.14 -0.62 -4.17
C GLY A 13 10.65 0.48 -3.24
N ILE A 14 10.31 0.42 -1.95
CA ILE A 14 10.71 1.41 -0.95
C ILE A 14 12.14 1.21 -0.40
N GLN A 15 12.74 0.03 -0.59
CA GLN A 15 14.10 -0.23 -0.18
C GLN A 15 15.05 0.61 -1.03
N SER A 16 15.86 1.42 -0.35
CA SER A 16 16.89 2.24 -0.96
C SER A 16 18.07 1.39 -1.42
N GLY A 17 18.36 1.43 -2.73
CA GLY A 17 19.67 1.02 -3.26
C GLY A 17 20.68 2.17 -3.21
N PHE A 18 21.86 1.97 -3.79
CA PHE A 18 22.92 3.01 -3.89
C PHE A 18 22.42 4.33 -4.54
N ALA A 19 21.37 4.26 -5.37
CA ALA A 19 20.78 5.41 -6.06
C ALA A 19 19.45 5.90 -5.46
N GLY A 20 19.06 5.44 -4.26
CA GLY A 20 17.78 5.71 -3.63
C GLY A 20 16.72 4.61 -3.87
N PRO A 21 15.47 4.79 -3.36
CA PRO A 21 14.39 3.84 -3.58
C PRO A 21 14.01 3.77 -5.06
N ASN A 22 13.86 2.56 -5.58
CA ASN A 22 13.38 2.33 -6.95
C ASN A 22 11.91 1.94 -6.90
N THR A 23 11.03 2.94 -6.80
CA THR A 23 9.58 2.70 -6.72
C THR A 23 9.11 1.94 -7.97
N GLU A 24 8.50 0.78 -7.76
CA GLU A 24 8.06 -0.13 -8.83
C GLU A 24 6.57 0.05 -9.12
N GLU A 25 5.76 0.18 -8.06
CA GLU A 25 4.30 0.23 -8.16
C GLU A 25 3.73 1.03 -6.99
N VAL A 26 2.79 1.93 -7.27
CA VAL A 26 1.94 2.59 -6.27
C VAL A 26 0.50 2.15 -6.50
N VAL A 27 -0.16 1.71 -5.43
CA VAL A 27 -1.57 1.35 -5.42
C VAL A 27 -2.29 2.27 -4.45
N GLU A 28 -3.39 2.86 -4.90
CA GLU A 28 -4.26 3.71 -4.10
C GLU A 28 -5.70 3.21 -4.22
N ILE A 29 -6.31 2.91 -3.08
CA ILE A 29 -7.70 2.47 -2.98
C ILE A 29 -8.43 3.46 -2.07
N GLU A 30 -9.37 4.21 -2.63
CA GLU A 30 -10.07 5.28 -1.93
C GLU A 30 -11.59 5.24 -2.15
N GLY A 31 -12.36 5.35 -1.08
CA GLY A 31 -13.83 5.38 -1.15
C GLY A 31 -14.49 5.13 0.20
N ASP A 32 -15.59 4.40 0.18
CA ASP A 32 -16.39 4.05 1.36
C ASP A 32 -16.70 2.53 1.39
N LEU A 33 -17.45 2.08 2.39
CA LEU A 33 -17.80 0.66 2.55
C LEU A 33 -18.66 0.08 1.41
N SER A 34 -19.25 0.93 0.54
CA SER A 34 -20.04 0.50 -0.61
C SER A 34 -19.20 0.30 -1.87
N GLN A 35 -18.26 1.21 -2.14
CA GLN A 35 -17.30 1.09 -3.24
C GLN A 35 -16.03 1.89 -2.97
N ALA A 36 -14.94 1.47 -3.61
CA ALA A 36 -13.71 2.27 -3.67
C ALA A 36 -13.14 2.31 -5.09
N THR A 37 -12.57 3.45 -5.44
CA THR A 37 -11.77 3.61 -6.65
C THR A 37 -10.40 3.01 -6.42
N VAL A 38 -9.91 2.24 -7.38
CA VAL A 38 -8.56 1.68 -7.39
C VAL A 38 -7.76 2.38 -8.47
N THR A 39 -6.64 3.01 -8.10
CA THR A 39 -5.64 3.56 -9.02
C THR A 39 -4.32 2.83 -8.82
N ARG A 40 -3.66 2.45 -9.92
CA ARG A 40 -2.33 1.85 -9.90
C ARG A 40 -1.41 2.64 -10.81
N HIS A 41 -0.23 2.98 -10.33
CA HIS A 41 0.86 3.53 -11.12
C HIS A 41 1.99 2.51 -11.14
N VAL A 42 2.33 2.01 -12.33
CA VAL A 42 3.41 1.05 -12.54
C VAL A 42 4.57 1.79 -13.22
N PHE A 43 5.72 1.84 -12.56
CA PHE A 43 6.91 2.54 -13.06
C PHE A 43 7.73 1.58 -13.93
N VAL A 44 7.55 1.65 -15.24
CA VAL A 44 8.21 0.76 -16.20
C VAL A 44 9.66 1.20 -16.44
N SER A 45 9.91 2.50 -16.40
CA SER A 45 11.25 3.09 -16.46
C SER A 45 11.29 4.42 -15.73
N ARG A 46 12.46 5.07 -15.68
CA ARG A 46 12.59 6.43 -15.12
C ARG A 46 11.64 7.45 -15.74
N TRP A 47 11.24 7.25 -16.99
CA TRP A 47 10.46 8.20 -17.77
C TRP A 47 9.08 7.68 -18.17
N ASP A 48 8.75 6.45 -17.79
CA ASP A 48 7.53 5.79 -18.24
C ASP A 48 6.74 5.25 -17.04
N THR A 49 5.47 5.59 -17.00
CA THR A 49 4.55 5.20 -15.95
C THR A 49 3.23 4.80 -16.57
N GLU A 50 2.81 3.57 -16.32
CA GLU A 50 1.51 3.09 -16.76
C GLU A 50 0.51 3.28 -15.64
N THR A 51 -0.60 3.97 -15.94
CA THR A 51 -1.68 4.16 -14.98
C THR A 51 -2.83 3.23 -15.30
N TYR A 52 -3.33 2.54 -14.28
CA TYR A 52 -4.52 1.69 -14.38
C TYR A 52 -5.56 2.18 -13.39
N LYS A 53 -6.84 2.16 -13.81
CA LYS A 53 -7.95 2.53 -12.94
C LYS A 53 -9.07 1.50 -12.98
N GLY A 54 -9.80 1.42 -11.89
CA GLY A 54 -11.03 0.65 -11.80
C GLY A 54 -11.73 0.85 -10.47
N VAL A 55 -12.66 -0.04 -10.15
CA VAL A 55 -13.53 0.05 -8.98
C VAL A 55 -13.56 -1.31 -8.28
N ILE A 56 -13.52 -1.28 -6.96
CA ILE A 56 -13.80 -2.43 -6.10
C ILE A 56 -15.14 -2.20 -5.40
N GLU A 57 -16.05 -3.16 -5.52
CA GLU A 57 -17.42 -3.07 -5.01
C GLU A 57 -17.58 -3.88 -3.71
N GLY A 58 -18.62 -3.52 -2.94
CA GLY A 58 -18.90 -3.93 -1.56
C GLY A 58 -18.37 -5.30 -1.11
N SER A 59 -18.73 -6.42 -1.77
CA SER A 59 -18.31 -7.75 -1.30
C SER A 59 -16.80 -8.01 -1.45
N ASP A 60 -16.20 -7.52 -2.54
CA ASP A 60 -14.77 -7.67 -2.77
C ASP A 60 -13.99 -6.70 -1.88
N LEU A 61 -14.52 -5.50 -1.69
CA LEU A 61 -13.95 -4.52 -0.78
C LEU A 61 -13.98 -5.02 0.66
N GLN A 62 -15.10 -5.59 1.11
CA GLN A 62 -15.23 -6.19 2.43
C GLN A 62 -14.25 -7.35 2.62
N SER A 63 -14.05 -8.19 1.60
CA SER A 63 -13.07 -9.28 1.64
C SER A 63 -11.64 -8.74 1.75
N LEU A 64 -11.31 -7.64 1.06
CA LEU A 64 -10.03 -6.96 1.21
C LEU A 64 -9.87 -6.37 2.63
N LEU A 65 -10.90 -5.71 3.15
CA LEU A 65 -10.87 -5.09 4.48
C LEU A 65 -10.67 -6.13 5.59
N GLN A 66 -11.28 -7.32 5.48
CA GLN A 66 -11.02 -8.43 6.41
C GLN A 66 -9.55 -8.85 6.44
N ASN A 67 -8.84 -8.78 5.31
CA ASN A 67 -7.40 -9.02 5.29
C ASN A 67 -6.65 -7.87 5.97
N VAL A 68 -7.02 -6.64 5.66
CA VAL A 68 -6.43 -5.41 6.22
C VAL A 68 -6.58 -5.32 7.74
N ASP A 69 -7.68 -5.81 8.31
CA ASP A 69 -7.91 -5.84 9.76
C ASP A 69 -6.83 -6.65 10.51
N ASN A 70 -6.15 -7.60 9.85
CA ASN A 70 -5.04 -8.33 10.45
C ASN A 70 -3.85 -7.44 10.81
N LEU A 71 -3.73 -6.25 10.20
CA LEU A 71 -2.69 -5.26 10.54
C LEU A 71 -2.84 -4.76 11.98
N ALA A 72 -4.05 -4.76 12.54
CA ALA A 72 -4.28 -4.35 13.93
C ALA A 72 -3.54 -5.24 14.95
N GLN A 73 -3.19 -6.47 14.55
CA GLN A 73 -2.45 -7.42 15.38
C GLN A 73 -0.93 -7.29 15.26
N LEU A 74 -0.44 -6.47 14.31
CA LEU A 74 0.98 -6.38 14.03
C LEU A 74 1.65 -5.29 14.87
N PRO A 75 2.93 -5.47 15.23
CA PRO A 75 3.71 -4.42 15.87
C PRO A 75 3.69 -3.13 15.05
N ARG A 76 3.30 -2.03 15.67
CA ARG A 76 3.39 -0.72 15.01
C ARG A 76 4.84 -0.27 15.04
N GLN A 77 5.32 0.26 13.92
CA GLN A 77 6.58 1.01 13.95
C GLN A 77 6.39 2.26 14.81
N PRO A 78 7.43 2.73 15.52
CA PRO A 78 7.43 4.08 16.04
C PRO A 78 7.39 5.07 14.87
N GLU A 79 6.73 6.22 15.05
CA GLU A 79 6.86 7.35 14.13
C GLU A 79 8.34 7.71 13.98
N PRO A 80 8.82 8.08 12.78
CA PRO A 80 8.07 8.49 11.57
C PRO A 80 7.65 7.38 10.57
N PHE A 81 7.73 6.09 10.92
CA PHE A 81 7.37 4.95 10.06
C PHE A 81 8.23 4.77 8.80
N GLU A 82 9.46 5.27 8.78
CA GLU A 82 10.23 5.48 7.55
C GLU A 82 10.95 4.24 7.02
N ASN A 83 11.06 3.19 7.83
CA ASN A 83 11.83 2.00 7.51
C ASN A 83 10.95 0.88 6.95
N ASP A 84 11.55 -0.07 6.24
CA ASP A 84 10.89 -1.34 5.90
C ASP A 84 11.08 -2.36 7.03
N ALA A 85 10.41 -2.16 8.18
CA ALA A 85 10.56 -3.04 9.35
C ALA A 85 10.14 -4.50 9.10
N TYR A 86 9.34 -4.72 8.06
CA TYR A 86 8.86 -6.04 7.67
C TYR A 86 9.72 -6.67 6.56
N GLY A 87 10.68 -5.94 5.99
CA GLY A 87 11.62 -6.47 4.99
C GLY A 87 10.96 -6.93 3.69
N GLU A 88 9.77 -6.41 3.36
CA GLU A 88 9.00 -6.83 2.18
C GLU A 88 9.20 -5.92 0.96
N ASN A 89 10.04 -4.89 1.09
CA ASN A 89 10.21 -3.86 0.08
C ASN A 89 8.87 -3.16 -0.27
N VAL A 90 8.01 -3.02 0.74
CA VAL A 90 6.65 -2.46 0.62
C VAL A 90 6.35 -1.48 1.76
N GLY A 91 5.98 -0.26 1.40
CA GLY A 91 5.30 0.68 2.27
C GLY A 91 3.79 0.47 2.18
N LEU A 92 3.09 0.52 3.31
CA LEU A 92 1.64 0.36 3.38
C LEU A 92 1.07 1.32 4.41
N SER A 93 0.10 2.13 3.99
CA SER A 93 -0.69 3.02 4.84
C SER A 93 -2.16 2.70 4.67
N VAL A 94 -2.87 2.58 5.78
CA VAL A 94 -4.27 2.18 5.85
C VAL A 94 -5.01 3.11 6.80
N ILE A 95 -6.12 3.63 6.32
CA ILE A 95 -7.13 4.35 7.09
C ILE A 95 -8.49 3.72 6.76
N THR A 96 -9.13 3.17 7.78
CA THR A 96 -10.52 2.69 7.75
C THR A 96 -11.23 3.28 8.98
N PRO A 97 -12.58 3.19 9.07
CA PRO A 97 -13.31 3.53 10.29
C PRO A 97 -12.71 2.96 11.59
N ASP A 98 -12.16 1.74 11.54
CA ASP A 98 -11.72 1.00 12.73
C ASP A 98 -10.19 0.90 12.87
N LEU A 99 -9.43 1.34 11.85
CA LEU A 99 -7.99 1.14 11.79
C LEU A 99 -7.26 2.30 11.13
N THR A 100 -6.28 2.85 11.85
CA THR A 100 -5.19 3.64 11.26
C THR A 100 -3.87 2.90 11.46
N TRP A 101 -3.18 2.58 10.38
CA TRP A 101 -1.95 1.79 10.40
C TRP A 101 -0.99 2.22 9.30
N SER A 102 0.32 2.25 9.57
CA SER A 102 1.34 2.63 8.59
C SER A 102 2.67 1.89 8.82
N ASN A 103 3.36 1.60 7.72
CA ASN A 103 4.71 1.03 7.64
C ASN A 103 5.41 1.53 6.37
N GLY A 104 6.72 1.80 6.46
CA GLY A 104 7.53 2.15 5.29
C GLY A 104 7.02 3.39 4.56
N ASN A 105 6.54 4.37 5.32
CA ASN A 105 6.13 5.66 4.79
C ASN A 105 7.40 6.39 4.38
N LEU A 106 7.71 6.38 3.07
CA LEU A 106 8.93 6.94 2.46
C LEU A 106 9.33 8.28 3.10
N GLY A 107 10.14 8.22 4.16
CA GLY A 107 10.76 9.35 4.81
C GLY A 107 11.86 9.89 3.93
N GLY A 108 12.02 11.22 3.90
CA GLY A 108 13.06 11.88 3.13
C GLY A 108 14.47 11.36 3.46
N CYS A 109 15.40 11.63 2.54
CA CYS A 109 16.81 11.26 2.68
C CYS A 109 17.36 11.61 4.08
N ASN A 110 17.98 10.62 4.75
CA ASN A 110 18.78 10.71 5.98
C ASN A 110 18.09 10.41 7.32
N VAL A 111 17.34 9.32 7.42
CA VAL A 111 17.05 8.75 8.73
C VAL A 111 17.86 7.46 8.93
N PRO A 112 18.67 7.37 10.00
CA PRO A 112 19.40 6.15 10.30
C PRO A 112 18.38 5.02 10.51
N VAL A 113 18.48 4.00 9.66
CA VAL A 113 17.66 2.81 9.71
C VAL A 113 18.13 1.98 10.91
N ASP A 114 17.56 2.19 12.08
CA ASP A 114 17.52 1.10 13.06
C ASP A 114 16.65 0.01 12.43
N GLU A 115 17.31 -1.08 12.01
CA GLU A 115 16.65 -2.28 11.48
C GLU A 115 15.87 -2.95 12.61
N GLN A 116 14.77 -2.33 13.05
CA GLN A 116 13.82 -2.99 13.93
C GLN A 116 13.07 -4.02 13.09
N LYS A 117 13.69 -5.20 12.93
CA LYS A 117 13.10 -6.34 12.24
C LYS A 117 12.06 -6.95 13.16
N VAL A 118 10.82 -7.04 12.66
CA VAL A 118 9.76 -7.79 13.34
C VAL A 118 10.04 -9.29 13.27
N ASP A 119 9.38 -10.08 14.11
CA ASP A 119 9.48 -11.54 14.05
C ASP A 119 8.92 -12.10 12.72
N ALA A 120 9.33 -13.32 12.37
CA ALA A 120 8.93 -13.96 11.11
C ALA A 120 7.40 -14.17 10.96
N THR A 121 6.67 -14.31 12.07
CA THR A 121 5.20 -14.45 12.03
C THR A 121 4.56 -13.12 11.65
N SER A 122 5.01 -12.03 12.27
CA SER A 122 4.58 -10.66 11.96
C SER A 122 4.93 -10.29 10.51
N GLN A 123 6.13 -10.63 10.05
CA GLN A 123 6.54 -10.51 8.65
C GLN A 123 5.60 -11.24 7.70
N SER A 124 5.32 -12.52 7.96
CA SER A 124 4.44 -13.32 7.10
C SER A 124 3.02 -12.76 7.02
N LYS A 125 2.47 -12.28 8.15
CA LYS A 125 1.14 -11.67 8.18
C LYS A 125 1.10 -10.37 7.37
N PHE A 126 2.09 -9.50 7.54
CA PHE A 126 2.20 -8.27 6.74
C PHE A 126 2.29 -8.58 5.25
N ARG A 127 3.15 -9.54 4.85
CA ARG A 127 3.27 -10.00 3.47
C ARG A 127 1.93 -10.44 2.90
N SER A 128 1.15 -11.23 3.64
CA SER A 128 -0.18 -11.68 3.21
C SER A 128 -1.13 -10.50 2.94
N VAL A 129 -1.13 -9.48 3.81
CA VAL A 129 -1.95 -8.28 3.59
C VAL A 129 -1.49 -7.48 2.38
N ALA A 130 -0.18 -7.23 2.25
CA ALA A 130 0.39 -6.52 1.11
C ALA A 130 0.08 -7.22 -0.23
N LEU A 131 0.19 -8.55 -0.27
CA LEU A 131 -0.18 -9.34 -1.44
C LEU A 131 -1.67 -9.28 -1.73
N ALA A 132 -2.55 -9.28 -0.71
CA ALA A 132 -3.98 -9.13 -0.90
C ALA A 132 -4.34 -7.77 -1.53
N VAL A 133 -3.72 -6.68 -1.07
CA VAL A 133 -3.89 -5.34 -1.65
C VAL A 133 -3.43 -5.31 -3.11
N LEU A 134 -2.24 -5.82 -3.40
CA LEU A 134 -1.71 -5.88 -4.77
C LEU A 134 -2.58 -6.73 -5.70
N ALA A 135 -3.05 -7.89 -5.22
CA ALA A 135 -3.90 -8.79 -5.99
C ALA A 135 -5.27 -8.17 -6.29
N ALA A 136 -5.92 -7.58 -5.28
CA ALA A 136 -7.18 -6.86 -5.44
C ALA A 136 -7.02 -5.73 -6.46
N ALA A 137 -5.93 -4.95 -6.37
CA ALA A 137 -5.70 -3.85 -7.28
C ALA A 137 -5.50 -4.33 -8.73
N LYS A 138 -4.69 -5.37 -8.95
CA LYS A 138 -4.46 -5.94 -10.28
C LYS A 138 -5.74 -6.49 -10.91
N LEU A 139 -6.58 -7.13 -10.11
CA LEU A 139 -7.87 -7.65 -10.56
C LEU A 139 -8.85 -6.54 -10.92
N LYS A 140 -8.90 -5.47 -10.13
CA LYS A 140 -9.92 -4.42 -10.23
C LYS A 140 -9.54 -3.24 -11.11
N ALA A 141 -8.25 -3.01 -11.34
CA ALA A 141 -7.75 -2.03 -12.29
C ALA A 141 -6.94 -2.72 -13.42
N PRO A 142 -7.60 -3.47 -14.33
CA PRO A 142 -6.92 -4.14 -15.45
C PRO A 142 -6.72 -3.23 -16.67
N LYS A 143 -7.46 -2.11 -16.76
CA LYS A 143 -7.43 -1.22 -17.92
C LYS A 143 -6.36 -0.15 -17.74
N LYS A 144 -5.38 -0.14 -18.65
CA LYS A 144 -4.46 0.99 -18.80
C LYS A 144 -5.27 2.20 -19.25
N VAL A 145 -5.04 3.34 -18.62
CA VAL A 145 -5.62 4.63 -18.98
C VAL A 145 -4.49 5.46 -19.58
N ASP A 146 -4.69 5.97 -20.78
CA ASP A 146 -3.72 6.90 -21.37
C ASP A 146 -3.71 8.18 -20.53
N THR A 147 -2.55 8.50 -19.96
CA THR A 147 -2.31 9.76 -19.25
C THR A 147 -1.98 10.90 -20.21
N SER A 148 -2.49 10.84 -21.44
CA SER A 148 -2.39 11.91 -22.43
C SER A 148 -3.44 12.99 -22.14
N GLU A 149 -3.38 13.60 -20.97
CA GLU A 149 -4.06 14.87 -20.63
C GLU A 149 -3.63 15.31 -19.23
N SER A 150 -2.58 16.13 -19.16
CA SER A 150 -2.35 17.18 -18.14
C SER A 150 -1.32 18.15 -18.69
#